data_AF-A0A371IIX9-F1
#
_entry.id   AF-A0A371IIX9-F1
#
_cell.length_a   1.000
_cell.length_b   1.000
_cell.length_c   1.000
_cell.angle_alpha   90.00
_cell.angle_beta   90.00
_cell.angle_gamma   90.00
#
_symmetry.space_group_name_H-M   'P 1'
#
loop_
_entity.id
_entity.type
_entity.pdbx_description
1 polymer ?
#
loop_
_entity_poly.entity_id
_entity_poly.type
_entity_poly.pdbx_seq_one_letter_code
_entity_poly.pdbx_strand_id
1 'polypeptide(L)'
;MKKTILFVIAISLLFYFVILSYNRSVVSKNNSDLNKSIQAIDSGAVSLNDIVPFEWDTLYSIEPYKSKEEIEAIVGFKSSYITDNIIS
;
A
#
# COMPACT_ATOMS: atom_id res chain seq x y z
N MET A 1 15.89 0.62 37.05
CA MET A 1 16.66 0.75 35.79
C MET A 1 16.35 -0.39 34.80
N LYS A 2 16.77 -1.65 35.03
CA LYS A 2 16.45 -2.76 34.10
C LYS A 2 14.96 -2.99 33.83
N LYS A 3 14.11 -2.96 34.89
CA LYS A 3 12.65 -3.11 34.76
C LYS A 3 12.00 -1.95 33.98
N THR A 4 12.48 -0.72 34.19
CA THR A 4 12.03 0.49 33.47
C THR A 4 12.38 0.41 31.99
N ILE A 5 13.59 -0.06 31.65
CA ILE A 5 14.02 -0.27 30.26
C ILE A 5 13.15 -1.32 29.57
N LEU A 6 12.90 -2.46 30.23
CA LEU A 6 12.02 -3.51 29.71
C LEU A 6 10.59 -2.99 29.47
N PHE A 7 10.07 -2.17 30.37
CA PHE A 7 8.74 -1.58 30.23
C PHE A 7 8.65 -0.63 29.03
N VAL A 8 9.66 0.22 28.81
CA VAL A 8 9.73 1.11 27.64
C VAL A 8 9.80 0.31 26.34
N ILE A 9 10.62 -0.74 26.28
CA ILE A 9 10.71 -1.62 25.11
C ILE A 9 9.35 -2.28 24.81
N ALA A 10 8.68 -2.80 25.84
CA ALA A 10 7.37 -3.44 25.69
C ALA A 10 6.32 -2.47 25.13
N ILE A 11 6.29 -1.22 25.63
CA ILE A 11 5.40 -0.17 25.12
C ILE A 11 5.74 0.17 23.68
N SER A 12 7.02 0.36 23.34
CA SER A 12 7.44 0.66 21.95
C SER A 12 7.04 -0.45 20.98
N LEU A 13 7.20 -1.71 21.38
CA LEU A 13 6.77 -2.86 20.57
C LEU A 13 5.24 -2.91 20.41
N LEU A 14 4.48 -2.59 21.46
CA LEU A 14 3.02 -2.51 21.38
C LEU A 14 2.58 -1.42 20.41
N PHE A 15 3.15 -0.21 20.51
CA PHE A 15 2.85 0.88 19.58
C PHE A 15 3.19 0.50 18.14
N TYR A 16 4.35 -0.13 17.92
CA TYR A 16 4.74 -0.60 16.60
C TYR A 16 3.71 -1.58 16.02
N PHE A 17 3.24 -2.55 16.81
CA PHE A 17 2.20 -3.50 16.39
C PHE A 17 0.87 -2.82 16.05
N VAL A 18 0.46 -1.83 16.83
CA VAL A 18 -0.77 -1.06 16.59
C VAL A 18 -0.67 -0.29 15.27
N ILE A 19 0.46 0.38 15.02
CA ILE A 19 0.70 1.11 13.77
C ILE A 19 0.67 0.16 12.57
N LEU A 20 1.35 -0.99 12.64
CA LEU A 20 1.34 -1.98 11.56
C LEU A 20 -0.08 -2.48 11.24
N SER A 21 -0.87 -2.76 12.28
CA SER A 21 -2.23 -3.26 12.14
C SER A 21 -3.15 -2.20 11.53
N TYR A 22 -3.01 -0.95 11.98
CA TYR A 22 -3.77 0.19 11.44
C TYR A 22 -3.46 0.42 9.96
N ASN A 23 -2.18 0.46 9.58
CA ASN A 23 -1.75 0.66 8.20
C ASN A 23 -2.33 -0.43 7.27
N ARG A 24 -2.29 -1.70 7.70
CA ARG A 24 -2.89 -2.80 6.92
C ARG A 24 -4.39 -2.61 6.71
N SER A 25 -5.12 -2.18 7.75
CA SER A 25 -6.56 -1.93 7.67
C SER A 25 -6.88 -0.78 6.71
N VAL A 26 -6.12 0.32 6.75
CA VAL A 26 -6.30 1.47 5.86
C VAL A 26 -6.04 1.08 4.40
N VAL A 27 -4.92 0.40 4.12
CA VAL A 27 -4.60 -0.07 2.76
C VAL A 27 -5.69 -0.99 2.21
N SER A 28 -6.18 -1.93 3.02
CA SER A 28 -7.25 -2.83 2.60
C SER A 28 -8.56 -2.09 2.28
N LYS A 29 -8.90 -1.08 3.08
CA LYS A 29 -10.10 -0.26 2.84
C LYS A 29 -9.94 0.57 1.56
N ASN A 30 -8.81 1.24 1.39
CA ASN A 30 -8.50 2.03 0.21
C ASN A 30 -8.57 1.18 -1.07
N ASN A 31 -7.99 -0.02 -1.07
CA ASN A 31 -8.08 -0.95 -2.20
C ASN A 31 -9.53 -1.34 -2.52
N SER A 32 -10.33 -1.64 -1.49
CA SER A 32 -11.74 -2.00 -1.68
C SER A 32 -12.56 -0.85 -2.27
N ASP A 33 -12.37 0.36 -1.74
CA ASP A 33 -13.13 1.54 -2.16
C ASP A 33 -12.70 2.00 -3.56
N LEU A 34 -11.40 1.94 -3.88
CA LEU A 34 -10.91 2.19 -5.25
C LEU A 34 -11.46 1.18 -6.25
N ASN A 35 -11.49 -0.11 -5.90
CA ASN A 35 -12.05 -1.12 -6.79
C ASN A 35 -13.53 -0.86 -7.10
N LYS A 36 -14.33 -0.45 -6.11
CA LYS A 36 -15.73 -0.06 -6.33
C LYS A 36 -15.84 1.18 -7.22
N SER A 37 -14.99 2.18 -6.99
CA SER A 37 -14.96 3.42 -7.76
C SER A 37 -14.64 3.17 -9.24
N ILE A 38 -13.61 2.36 -9.51
CA ILE A 38 -13.23 1.98 -10.87
C ILE A 38 -14.36 1.20 -11.57
N GLN A 39 -15.01 0.27 -10.87
CA GLN A 39 -16.13 -0.52 -11.43
C GLN A 39 -17.38 0.31 -11.74
N ALA A 40 -17.52 1.49 -11.12
CA ALA A 40 -18.64 2.39 -11.35
C ALA A 40 -18.42 3.34 -12.54
N ILE A 41 -17.25 3.33 -13.18
CA ILE A 41 -16.95 4.19 -14.34
C ILE A 41 -17.79 3.74 -15.54
N ASP A 42 -18.58 4.67 -16.09
CA ASP A 42 -19.45 4.47 -17.26
C ASP A 42 -19.00 5.28 -18.49
N SER A 43 -17.84 5.95 -18.41
CA SER A 43 -17.29 6.81 -19.45
C SER A 43 -15.96 6.30 -19.99
N GLY A 44 -15.60 6.71 -21.22
CA GLY A 44 -14.34 6.31 -21.85
C GLY A 44 -13.09 7.00 -21.29
N ALA A 45 -13.24 8.04 -20.49
CA ALA A 45 -12.15 8.79 -19.87
C ALA A 45 -12.61 9.46 -18.59
N VAL A 46 -11.77 9.42 -17.56
CA VAL A 46 -12.04 10.00 -16.23
C VAL A 46 -10.83 10.74 -15.70
N SER A 47 -11.06 11.71 -14.81
CA SER A 47 -10.01 12.31 -14.00
C SER A 47 -9.70 11.41 -12.81
N LEU A 48 -8.42 11.20 -12.51
CA LEU A 48 -7.98 10.40 -11.35
C LEU A 48 -8.50 10.97 -10.02
N ASN A 49 -8.53 12.30 -9.89
CA ASN A 49 -9.03 12.97 -8.68
C ASN A 49 -10.52 12.73 -8.43
N ASP A 50 -11.27 12.34 -9.47
CA ASP A 50 -12.70 12.08 -9.34
C ASP A 50 -12.96 10.63 -8.92
N ILE A 51 -12.01 9.72 -9.18
CA ILE A 51 -12.20 8.27 -8.99
C ILE A 51 -11.38 7.68 -7.84
N VAL A 52 -10.30 8.32 -7.38
CA VAL A 52 -9.49 7.81 -6.27
C VAL A 52 -10.10 8.28 -4.94
N PRO A 53 -10.70 7.40 -4.11
CA PRO A 53 -11.49 7.80 -2.94
C PRO A 53 -10.62 7.99 -1.68
N PHE A 54 -9.40 8.45 -1.86
CA PHE A 54 -8.42 8.69 -0.79
C PHE A 54 -7.33 9.66 -1.24
N GLU A 55 -6.66 10.28 -0.28
CA GLU A 55 -5.50 11.14 -0.54
C GLU A 55 -4.34 10.33 -1.13
N TRP A 56 -3.71 10.87 -2.17
CA TRP A 56 -2.57 10.26 -2.85
C TRP A 56 -1.57 11.32 -3.30
N ASP A 57 -0.28 10.99 -3.27
CA ASP A 57 0.79 11.92 -3.62
C ASP A 57 1.46 11.57 -4.95
N THR A 58 1.65 10.27 -5.22
CA THR A 58 2.41 9.78 -6.37
C THR A 58 1.69 8.64 -7.05
N LEU A 59 1.59 8.70 -8.39
CA LEU A 59 1.12 7.62 -9.24
C LEU A 59 2.26 7.13 -10.13
N TYR A 60 2.41 5.82 -10.23
CA TYR A 60 3.36 5.17 -11.13
C TYR A 60 2.63 4.53 -12.30
N SER A 61 3.07 4.80 -13.52
CA SER A 61 2.72 4.02 -14.71
C SER A 61 3.91 3.13 -15.05
N ILE A 62 3.72 1.82 -15.00
CA ILE A 62 4.78 0.83 -15.19
C ILE A 62 4.48 0.07 -16.48
N GLU A 63 5.49 -0.07 -17.34
CA GLU A 63 5.37 -0.86 -18.56
C GLU A 63 5.06 -2.34 -18.26
N PRO A 64 4.31 -3.03 -19.12
CA PRO A 64 4.12 -4.47 -18.98
C PRO A 64 5.45 -5.23 -18.93
N TYR A 65 5.44 -6.40 -18.27
CA TYR A 65 6.57 -7.34 -18.21
C TYR A 65 7.85 -6.85 -17.50
N LYS A 66 7.76 -5.79 -16.68
CA LYS A 66 8.83 -5.43 -15.75
C LYS A 66 9.00 -6.48 -14.66
N SER A 67 10.25 -6.82 -14.33
CA SER A 67 10.53 -7.73 -13.21
C SER A 67 10.14 -7.09 -11.88
N LYS A 68 9.92 -7.92 -10.86
CA LYS A 68 9.70 -7.45 -9.50
C LYS A 68 10.81 -6.49 -9.06
N GLU A 69 12.07 -6.83 -9.30
CA GLU A 69 13.21 -5.98 -8.93
C GLU A 69 13.18 -4.62 -9.64
N GLU A 70 12.82 -4.59 -10.93
CA GLU A 70 12.69 -3.33 -11.67
C GLU A 70 11.57 -2.45 -11.08
N ILE A 71 10.43 -3.05 -10.73
CA ILE A 71 9.31 -2.32 -10.11
C ILE A 71 9.72 -1.81 -8.71
N GLU A 72 10.34 -2.64 -7.88
CA GLU A 72 10.81 -2.25 -6.54
C GLU A 72 11.86 -1.14 -6.60
N ALA A 73 12.71 -1.13 -7.64
CA ALA A 73 13.65 -0.04 -7.88
C ALA A 73 12.96 1.27 -8.27
N ILE A 74 11.85 1.21 -9.02
CA ILE A 74 11.06 2.40 -9.39
C ILE A 74 10.31 2.98 -8.18
N VAL A 75 9.63 2.13 -7.39
CA VAL A 75 8.82 2.60 -6.25
C VAL A 75 9.65 2.90 -5.01
N GLY A 76 10.90 2.42 -4.95
CA GLY A 76 11.87 2.72 -3.90
C GLY A 76 11.71 1.88 -2.62
N PHE A 77 10.90 0.82 -2.64
CA PHE A 77 10.72 -0.08 -1.52
C PHE A 77 10.37 -1.51 -1.96
N LYS A 78 10.65 -2.48 -1.09
CA LYS A 78 10.29 -3.88 -1.30
C LYS A 78 8.87 -4.15 -0.86
N SER A 79 8.13 -4.95 -1.63
CA SER A 79 6.74 -5.29 -1.33
C SER A 79 6.43 -6.74 -1.61
N SER A 80 5.68 -7.39 -0.73
CA SER A 80 5.11 -8.71 -0.98
C SER A 80 3.93 -8.66 -1.98
N TYR A 81 3.39 -7.47 -2.26
CA TYR A 81 2.30 -7.27 -3.20
C TYR A 81 2.79 -7.03 -4.64
N ILE A 82 4.08 -6.78 -4.84
CA ILE A 82 4.72 -6.77 -6.16
C ILE A 82 5.25 -8.17 -6.42
N THR A 83 4.75 -8.81 -7.45
CA THR A 83 5.14 -10.17 -7.86
C THR A 83 5.69 -10.14 -9.27
N ASP A 84 6.62 -11.04 -9.57
CA ASP A 84 6.97 -11.31 -10.95
C ASP A 84 5.73 -11.78 -11.72
N ASN A 85 5.72 -11.52 -13.03
CA ASN A 85 4.74 -12.10 -13.93
C ASN A 85 4.96 -13.61 -13.99
N ILE A 86 4.38 -14.35 -13.03
CA ILE A 86 4.25 -15.80 -13.11
C ILE A 86 3.05 -16.04 -14.02
N ILE A 87 3.31 -16.16 -15.32
CA ILE A 87 2.36 -16.83 -16.22
C ILE A 87 2.35 -18.30 -15.77
N SER A 88 1.35 -18.67 -14.96
CA SER A 88 1.05 -20.08 -14.64
C SER A 88 0.10 -20.65 -15.68
#